data_AF-A0A563UJG0-F1
#
_entry.id   AF-A0A563UJG0-F1
#
_cell.length_a   1.000
_cell.length_b   1.000
_cell.length_c   1.000
_cell.angle_alpha   90.00
_cell.angle_beta   90.00
_cell.angle_gamma   90.00
#
_symmetry.space_group_name_H-M   'P 1'
#
loop_
_entity.id
_entity.type
_entity.pdbx_description
1 polymer ?
#
loop_
_entity_poly.entity_id
_entity_poly.type
_entity_poly.pdbx_seq_one_letter_code
_entity_poly.pdbx_strand_id
1 'polypeptide(L)'
;MDSITQAEKPKLFMILLGSKSPKRNVEQHDYFFGIATSLKELVPEIKAFWPEAGASIHIDGWREVHAVDGHRVEIIAKTGVNEPPGKKLFFVNLGGYTENRLEEQHYVILSVQDDRTQAVQNAKQTVFFKSATVKGMKGANSHIDEKYGIDVDDIYRIEDILSPAQKAMYHIALTPQTNLPEDKITLGYFKLDKLP
;
A
#
# COMPACT_ATOMS: atom_id res chain seq x y z
N MET A 1 1.13 28.07 30.78
CA MET A 1 0.11 27.06 30.42
C MET A 1 0.77 26.16 29.41
N ASP A 2 1.21 25.00 29.90
CA ASP A 2 2.16 24.13 29.26
C ASP A 2 1.56 23.49 28.01
N SER A 3 1.94 24.00 26.83
CA SER A 3 1.84 23.24 25.59
C SER A 3 2.95 22.20 25.60
N ILE A 4 2.70 21.09 26.31
CA ILE A 4 3.41 19.84 26.07
C ILE A 4 3.13 19.51 24.60
N THR A 5 4.10 19.76 23.73
CA THR A 5 4.09 19.23 22.36
C THR A 5 3.98 17.72 22.49
N GLN A 6 2.77 17.18 22.27
CA GLN A 6 2.57 15.76 22.14
C GLN A 6 3.49 15.33 21.00
N ALA A 7 4.52 14.53 21.30
CA ALA A 7 5.40 14.00 20.28
C ALA A 7 4.52 13.32 19.22
N GLU A 8 4.65 13.75 17.97
CA GLU A 8 3.84 13.19 16.89
C GLU A 8 4.10 11.69 16.81
N LYS A 9 3.01 10.91 16.85
CA LYS A 9 3.09 9.45 16.81
C LYS A 9 3.41 9.01 15.37
N PRO A 10 4.25 7.98 15.19
CA PRO A 10 4.49 7.41 13.87
C PRO A 10 3.19 6.84 13.30
N LYS A 11 3.05 6.93 11.99
CA LYS A 11 1.87 6.51 11.22
C LYS A 11 2.32 5.68 10.02
N LEU A 12 1.46 4.78 9.58
CA LEU A 12 1.65 4.07 8.31
C LEU A 12 1.10 4.93 7.17
N PHE A 13 1.92 5.22 6.17
CA PHE A 13 1.50 5.88 4.94
C PHE A 13 1.43 4.86 3.81
N MET A 14 0.34 4.92 3.05
CA MET A 14 0.23 4.31 1.72
C MET A 14 0.27 5.44 0.69
N ILE A 15 1.26 5.39 -0.20
CA ILE A 15 1.60 6.49 -1.12
C ILE A 15 1.59 5.96 -2.56
N LEU A 16 0.83 6.61 -3.44
CA LEU A 16 0.90 6.42 -4.88
C LEU A 16 1.99 7.34 -5.43
N LEU A 17 3.09 6.75 -5.85
CA LEU A 17 4.20 7.44 -6.51
C LEU A 17 3.97 7.45 -8.02
N GLY A 18 4.32 8.57 -8.65
CA GLY A 18 4.32 8.75 -10.09
C GLY A 18 5.72 9.12 -10.59
N SER A 19 6.10 8.63 -11.77
CA SER A 19 7.30 9.06 -12.47
C SER A 19 7.30 8.70 -13.94
N LYS A 20 7.87 9.58 -14.77
CA LYS A 20 8.09 9.33 -16.20
C LYS A 20 9.57 9.13 -16.49
N SER A 21 9.97 7.86 -16.56
CA SER A 21 11.35 7.50 -16.92
C SER A 21 11.70 7.93 -18.36
N PRO A 22 12.98 8.26 -18.65
CA PRO A 22 13.42 8.61 -20.00
C PRO A 22 13.02 7.53 -21.02
N LYS A 23 12.65 7.97 -22.22
CA LYS A 23 12.18 7.12 -23.35
C LYS A 23 10.83 6.42 -23.13
N ARG A 24 10.15 6.58 -21.99
CA ARG A 24 8.78 6.09 -21.80
C ARG A 24 7.77 7.07 -22.40
N ASN A 25 6.77 6.55 -23.10
CA ASN A 25 5.71 7.36 -23.70
C ASN A 25 4.75 7.90 -22.64
N VAL A 26 4.46 7.07 -21.64
CA VAL A 26 3.54 7.34 -20.54
C VAL A 26 4.27 7.36 -19.20
N GLU A 27 3.65 8.02 -18.23
CA GLU A 27 4.04 7.97 -16.83
C GLU A 27 3.72 6.61 -16.22
N GLN A 28 4.50 6.22 -15.22
CA GLN A 28 4.33 4.97 -14.48
C GLN A 28 4.01 5.30 -13.03
N HIS A 29 3.30 4.40 -12.38
CA HIS A 29 2.94 4.53 -10.98
C HIS A 29 3.33 3.28 -10.21
N ASP A 30 3.60 3.45 -8.91
CA ASP A 30 3.82 2.34 -7.98
C ASP A 30 3.36 2.74 -6.56
N TYR A 31 3.10 1.75 -5.72
CA TYR A 31 2.70 1.95 -4.33
C TYR A 31 3.89 1.81 -3.38
N PHE A 32 4.13 2.86 -2.61
CA PHE A 32 5.12 2.89 -1.54
C PHE A 32 4.43 2.88 -0.18
N PHE A 33 4.99 2.09 0.75
CA PHE A 33 4.58 2.07 2.14
C PHE A 33 5.73 2.52 3.03
N GLY A 34 5.44 3.40 3.98
CA GLY A 34 6.44 3.92 4.91
C GLY A 34 5.85 4.31 6.25
N ILE A 35 6.69 4.28 7.28
CA ILE A 35 6.33 4.68 8.65
C ILE A 35 7.08 5.95 9.01
N ALA A 36 6.34 7.00 9.35
CA ALA A 36 6.90 8.30 9.72
C ALA A 36 5.91 9.13 10.53
N THR A 37 6.34 10.27 11.06
CA THR A 37 5.41 11.25 11.66
C THR A 37 4.81 12.18 10.59
N SER A 38 5.54 12.41 9.49
CA SER A 38 5.13 13.21 8.34
C SER A 38 5.59 12.60 7.00
N LEU A 39 4.96 12.98 5.90
CA LEU A 39 5.37 12.54 4.55
C LEU A 39 6.80 12.98 4.19
N LYS A 40 7.21 14.16 4.66
CA LYS A 40 8.52 14.73 4.35
C LYS A 40 9.67 13.86 4.86
N GLU A 41 9.48 13.19 5.99
CA GLU A 41 10.44 12.24 6.55
C GLU A 41 10.64 11.00 5.65
N LEU A 42 9.66 10.65 4.81
CA LEU A 42 9.74 9.51 3.90
C LEU A 42 10.49 9.81 2.60
N VAL A 43 10.84 11.08 2.32
CA VAL A 43 11.51 11.48 1.06
C VAL A 43 12.81 10.70 0.79
N PRO A 44 13.72 10.48 1.77
CA PRO A 44 14.91 9.66 1.53
C PRO A 44 14.58 8.22 1.14
N GLU A 45 13.59 7.61 1.79
CA GLU A 45 13.17 6.24 1.52
C GLU A 45 12.45 6.11 0.17
N ILE A 46 11.60 7.08 -0.19
CA ILE A 46 10.94 7.16 -1.50
C ILE A 46 12.00 7.21 -2.63
N LYS A 47 13.05 8.02 -2.47
CA LYS A 47 14.14 8.11 -3.46
C LYS A 47 14.95 6.81 -3.55
N ALA A 48 15.12 6.11 -2.44
CA ALA A 48 15.81 4.82 -2.42
C ALA A 48 14.95 3.69 -3.00
N PHE A 49 13.62 3.78 -2.87
CA PHE A 49 12.66 2.83 -3.42
C PHE A 49 12.62 2.86 -4.95
N TRP A 50 12.65 4.05 -5.55
CA TRP A 50 12.61 4.20 -7.01
C TRP A 50 13.73 5.11 -7.54
N PRO A 51 15.00 4.64 -7.50
CA PRO A 51 16.16 5.47 -7.85
C PRO A 51 16.15 5.89 -9.32
N GLU A 52 15.61 5.07 -10.23
CA GLU A 52 15.52 5.37 -11.67
C GLU A 52 14.55 6.52 -11.98
N ALA A 53 13.63 6.83 -11.06
CA ALA A 53 12.71 7.95 -11.23
C ALA A 53 13.40 9.31 -11.13
N GLY A 54 14.60 9.38 -10.55
CA GLY A 54 15.41 10.60 -10.50
C GLY A 54 14.62 11.83 -10.03
N ALA A 55 14.68 12.90 -10.81
CA ALA A 55 14.01 14.17 -10.49
C ALA A 55 12.52 14.22 -10.88
N SER A 56 11.99 13.22 -11.60
CA SER A 56 10.59 13.18 -12.01
C SER A 56 9.68 12.50 -10.99
N ILE A 57 10.22 11.92 -9.91
CA ILE A 57 9.43 11.31 -8.86
C ILE A 57 8.52 12.32 -8.17
N HIS A 58 7.26 11.96 -8.01
CA HIS A 58 6.24 12.75 -7.32
C HIS A 58 5.23 11.83 -6.62
N ILE A 59 4.37 12.42 -5.80
CA ILE A 59 3.25 11.74 -5.16
C ILE A 59 1.97 12.20 -5.86
N ASP A 60 1.13 11.27 -6.32
CA ASP A 60 -0.19 11.57 -6.88
C ASP A 60 -1.33 11.35 -5.89
N GLY A 61 -1.07 10.55 -4.87
CA GLY A 61 -2.00 10.38 -3.77
C GLY A 61 -1.39 9.69 -2.58
N TRP A 62 -1.99 9.89 -1.43
CA TRP A 62 -1.58 9.21 -0.21
C TRP A 62 -2.73 9.14 0.79
N ARG A 63 -2.60 8.22 1.75
CA ARG A 63 -3.41 8.19 2.96
C ARG A 63 -2.57 7.75 4.16
N GLU A 64 -2.94 8.26 5.33
CA GLU A 64 -2.58 7.64 6.60
C GLU A 64 -3.49 6.42 6.78
N VAL A 65 -2.91 5.23 6.92
CA VAL A 65 -3.65 3.99 7.12
C VAL A 65 -3.94 3.85 8.60
N HIS A 66 -5.18 4.11 9.01
CA HIS A 66 -5.61 4.01 10.41
C HIS A 66 -6.80 3.07 10.62
N ALA A 67 -7.55 2.73 9.58
CA ALA A 67 -8.67 1.80 9.65
C ALA A 67 -8.75 0.88 8.44
N VAL A 68 -8.70 -0.44 8.68
CA VAL A 68 -8.83 -1.48 7.63
C VAL A 68 -9.65 -2.64 8.18
N ASP A 69 -10.67 -3.10 7.44
CA ASP A 69 -11.50 -4.27 7.78
C ASP A 69 -11.99 -4.30 9.24
N GLY A 70 -12.45 -3.16 9.78
CA GLY A 70 -12.93 -3.07 11.16
C GLY A 70 -11.83 -3.18 12.24
N HIS A 71 -10.56 -2.98 11.86
CA HIS A 71 -9.43 -2.91 12.76
C HIS A 71 -8.80 -1.52 12.72
N ARG A 72 -8.50 -1.01 13.91
CA ARG A 72 -7.63 0.16 14.07
C ARG A 72 -6.20 -0.28 13.78
N VAL A 73 -5.51 0.48 12.93
CA VAL A 73 -4.11 0.29 12.58
C VAL A 73 -3.28 1.29 13.38
N GLU A 74 -2.35 0.80 14.19
CA GLU A 74 -1.45 1.62 14.99
C GLU A 74 -0.01 1.18 14.80
N ILE A 75 0.91 2.15 14.78
CA ILE A 75 2.34 1.87 14.78
C ILE A 75 2.86 1.87 16.21
N ILE A 76 3.47 0.77 16.61
CA ILE A 76 4.08 0.60 17.93
C ILE A 76 5.59 0.38 17.80
N ALA A 77 6.35 0.86 18.78
CA ALA A 77 7.79 0.60 18.84
C ALA A 77 8.04 -0.88 19.18
N LYS A 78 9.03 -1.47 18.51
CA LYS A 78 9.41 -2.86 18.71
C LYS A 78 10.28 -3.00 19.96
N THR A 79 9.78 -3.69 20.98
CA THR A 79 10.45 -3.83 22.29
C THR A 79 11.11 -5.19 22.51
N GLY A 80 11.34 -5.97 21.45
CA GLY A 80 12.08 -7.24 21.50
C GLY A 80 11.28 -8.45 21.97
N VAL A 81 9.98 -8.30 22.24
CA VAL A 81 9.07 -9.43 22.52
C VAL A 81 8.53 -9.96 21.20
N ASN A 82 8.65 -11.27 20.97
CA ASN A 82 7.99 -11.93 19.83
C ASN A 82 6.48 -11.71 19.95
N GLU A 83 5.88 -11.07 18.94
CA GLU A 83 4.44 -10.89 18.92
C GLU A 83 3.74 -12.26 18.90
N PRO A 84 2.65 -12.41 19.65
CA PRO A 84 1.79 -13.57 19.50
C PRO A 84 1.25 -13.66 18.06
N PRO A 85 0.96 -14.88 17.57
CA PRO A 85 0.30 -15.06 16.28
C PRO A 85 -1.03 -14.32 16.27
N GLY A 86 -1.33 -13.67 15.16
CA GLY A 86 -2.54 -12.86 15.00
C GLY A 86 -2.64 -12.31 13.58
N LYS A 87 -3.75 -11.63 13.31
CA LYS A 87 -4.04 -11.02 12.01
C LYS A 87 -2.91 -10.10 11.57
N LYS A 88 -2.72 -9.99 10.26
CA LYS A 88 -1.72 -9.17 9.58
C LYS A 88 -2.40 -8.30 8.54
N LEU A 89 -1.78 -7.14 8.27
CA LEU A 89 -2.22 -6.21 7.24
C LEU A 89 -1.56 -6.59 5.92
N PHE A 90 -2.37 -6.80 4.89
CA PHE A 90 -1.95 -7.15 3.54
C PHE A 90 -2.29 -6.03 2.56
N PHE A 91 -1.39 -5.79 1.61
CA PHE A 91 -1.66 -5.07 0.38
C PHE A 91 -1.80 -6.07 -0.76
N VAL A 92 -2.88 -5.94 -1.54
CA VAL A 92 -3.16 -6.81 -2.69
C VAL A 92 -3.37 -5.93 -3.91
N ASN A 93 -2.66 -6.25 -5.00
CA ASN A 93 -2.85 -5.63 -6.30
C ASN A 93 -3.59 -6.61 -7.23
N LEU A 94 -4.79 -6.22 -7.67
CA LEU A 94 -5.61 -7.04 -8.56
C LEU A 94 -5.57 -6.47 -9.98
N GLY A 95 -5.17 -7.28 -10.95
CA GLY A 95 -5.30 -7.01 -12.38
C GLY A 95 -6.61 -7.54 -12.96
N GLY A 96 -7.08 -6.92 -14.05
CA GLY A 96 -8.26 -7.37 -14.77
C GLY A 96 -8.55 -6.58 -16.03
N TYR A 97 -9.53 -7.06 -16.80
CA TYR A 97 -9.85 -6.54 -18.13
C TYR A 97 -11.33 -6.24 -18.30
N THR A 98 -11.62 -5.22 -19.09
CA THR A 98 -12.97 -4.83 -19.51
C THR A 98 -13.03 -4.81 -21.03
N GLU A 99 -14.16 -5.23 -21.61
CA GLU A 99 -14.35 -5.21 -23.05
C GLU A 99 -14.10 -3.83 -23.66
N ASN A 100 -13.44 -3.81 -24.82
CA ASN A 100 -13.14 -2.60 -25.59
C ASN A 100 -12.21 -1.60 -24.88
N ARG A 101 -11.46 -2.05 -23.87
CA ARG A 101 -10.38 -1.28 -23.24
C ARG A 101 -9.03 -1.92 -23.55
N LEU A 102 -8.05 -1.10 -23.92
CA LEU A 102 -6.70 -1.56 -24.24
C LEU A 102 -5.90 -1.83 -22.98
N GLU A 103 -6.11 -1.01 -21.96
CA GLU A 103 -5.39 -1.10 -20.70
C GLU A 103 -5.93 -2.21 -19.81
N GLU A 104 -5.02 -2.84 -19.08
CA GLU A 104 -5.34 -3.64 -17.91
C GLU A 104 -5.69 -2.71 -16.75
N GLN A 105 -6.84 -2.94 -16.14
CA GLN A 105 -7.25 -2.20 -14.96
C GLN A 105 -6.62 -2.84 -13.73
N HIS A 106 -6.23 -2.00 -12.77
CA HIS A 106 -5.74 -2.43 -11.48
C HIS A 106 -6.64 -1.93 -10.36
N TYR A 107 -6.86 -2.77 -9.36
CA TYR A 107 -7.62 -2.45 -8.16
C TYR A 107 -6.87 -2.92 -6.92
N VAL A 108 -6.39 -1.96 -6.13
CA VAL A 108 -5.63 -2.24 -4.92
C VAL A 108 -6.50 -2.32 -3.68
N ILE A 109 -6.14 -3.22 -2.77
CA ILE A 109 -6.88 -3.49 -1.55
C ILE A 109 -5.90 -3.52 -0.37
N LEU A 110 -6.31 -2.93 0.76
CA LEU A 110 -5.74 -3.28 2.06
C LEU A 110 -6.71 -4.23 2.76
N SER A 111 -6.21 -5.33 3.31
CA SER A 111 -7.04 -6.29 4.05
C SER A 111 -6.35 -6.82 5.30
N VAL A 112 -7.13 -7.07 6.36
CA VAL A 112 -6.63 -7.63 7.61
C VAL A 112 -7.05 -9.09 7.72
N GLN A 113 -6.07 -10.01 7.61
CA GLN A 113 -6.33 -11.45 7.56
C GLN A 113 -5.33 -12.25 8.39
N ASP A 114 -5.65 -13.52 8.67
CA ASP A 114 -4.77 -14.37 9.48
C ASP A 114 -3.50 -14.77 8.73
N ASP A 115 -3.60 -14.95 7.41
CA ASP A 115 -2.49 -15.32 6.54
C ASP A 115 -2.71 -14.86 5.08
N ARG A 116 -1.69 -15.12 4.25
CA ARG A 116 -1.70 -14.81 2.81
C ARG A 116 -2.82 -15.54 2.07
N THR A 117 -3.11 -16.80 2.42
CA THR A 117 -4.15 -17.60 1.78
C THR A 117 -5.53 -16.96 1.98
N GLN A 118 -5.82 -16.55 3.21
CA GLN A 118 -7.09 -15.91 3.54
C GLN A 118 -7.20 -14.51 2.89
N ALA A 119 -6.10 -13.78 2.75
CA ALA A 119 -6.06 -12.51 2.02
C ALA A 119 -6.29 -12.67 0.52
N VAL A 120 -5.73 -13.71 -0.11
CA VAL A 120 -6.06 -14.08 -1.50
C VAL A 120 -7.55 -14.41 -1.63
N GLN A 121 -8.09 -15.25 -0.73
CA GLN A 121 -9.51 -15.62 -0.78
C GLN A 121 -10.43 -14.41 -0.62
N ASN A 122 -10.10 -13.49 0.31
CA ASN A 122 -10.86 -12.26 0.51
C ASN A 122 -10.81 -11.35 -0.72
N ALA A 123 -9.63 -11.14 -1.31
CA ALA A 123 -9.47 -10.30 -2.49
C ALA A 123 -10.27 -10.84 -3.70
N LYS A 124 -10.34 -12.17 -3.86
CA LYS A 124 -11.16 -12.83 -4.89
C LYS A 124 -12.67 -12.63 -4.71
N GLN A 125 -13.13 -12.20 -3.53
CA GLN A 125 -14.54 -11.90 -3.28
C GLN A 125 -14.94 -10.49 -3.71
N THR A 126 -13.99 -9.61 -4.03
CA THR A 126 -14.29 -8.24 -4.45
C THR A 126 -15.10 -8.19 -5.74
N VAL A 127 -15.87 -7.13 -5.92
CA VAL A 127 -16.66 -6.90 -7.13
C VAL A 127 -15.72 -6.85 -8.34
N PHE A 128 -14.58 -6.15 -8.22
CA PHE A 128 -13.58 -6.06 -9.26
C PHE A 128 -13.12 -7.44 -9.74
N PHE A 129 -12.65 -8.31 -8.83
CA PHE A 129 -12.16 -9.63 -9.21
C PHE A 129 -13.24 -10.49 -9.89
N LYS A 130 -14.50 -10.31 -9.50
CA LYS A 130 -15.62 -11.07 -10.06
C LYS A 130 -16.09 -10.56 -11.42
N SER A 131 -15.81 -9.30 -11.75
CA SER A 131 -16.35 -8.64 -12.95
C SER A 131 -15.30 -8.32 -14.01
N ALA A 132 -14.03 -8.13 -13.64
CA ALA A 132 -12.96 -7.69 -14.53
C ALA A 132 -12.36 -8.83 -15.36
N THR A 133 -13.24 -9.63 -15.98
CA THR A 133 -12.92 -10.76 -16.87
C THR A 133 -13.72 -10.63 -18.15
N VAL A 134 -13.03 -10.67 -19.29
CA VAL A 134 -13.67 -10.68 -20.62
C VAL A 134 -13.98 -12.11 -21.01
N LYS A 135 -15.27 -12.49 -20.94
CA LYS A 135 -15.73 -13.84 -21.23
C LYS A 135 -15.41 -14.24 -22.67
N GLY A 136 -14.85 -15.44 -22.84
CA GLY A 136 -14.50 -15.97 -24.16
C GLY A 136 -13.15 -15.49 -24.70
N MET A 137 -12.42 -14.64 -23.97
CA MET A 137 -11.08 -14.18 -24.36
C MET A 137 -10.01 -14.79 -23.45
N LYS A 138 -9.22 -15.73 -24.00
CA LYS A 138 -8.14 -16.39 -23.26
C LYS A 138 -7.09 -15.37 -22.82
N GLY A 139 -6.78 -15.34 -21.53
CA GLY A 139 -5.78 -14.43 -20.94
C GLY A 139 -6.35 -13.12 -20.40
N ALA A 140 -7.61 -12.78 -20.71
CA ALA A 140 -8.27 -11.56 -20.23
C ALA A 140 -9.13 -11.83 -18.99
N ASN A 141 -8.56 -12.53 -17.99
CA ASN A 141 -9.24 -12.84 -16.73
C ASN A 141 -8.73 -11.92 -15.61
N SER A 142 -9.56 -11.71 -14.59
CA SER A 142 -9.11 -11.11 -13.34
C SER A 142 -8.09 -12.02 -12.66
N HIS A 143 -7.10 -11.40 -12.04
CA HIS A 143 -6.02 -12.10 -11.37
C HIS A 143 -5.46 -11.25 -10.24
N ILE A 144 -4.63 -11.87 -9.42
CA ILE A 144 -3.73 -11.17 -8.52
C ILE A 144 -2.41 -11.14 -9.27
N ASP A 145 -1.79 -9.98 -9.47
CA ASP A 145 -0.65 -9.85 -10.39
C ASP A 145 0.47 -10.82 -10.01
N GLU A 146 0.98 -11.60 -10.97
CA GLU A 146 2.04 -12.56 -10.70
C GLU A 146 3.41 -11.96 -11.00
N LYS A 147 4.32 -12.02 -10.03
CA LYS A 147 5.69 -11.56 -10.19
C LYS A 147 6.54 -12.66 -10.83
N TYR A 148 6.84 -12.50 -12.13
CA TYR A 148 7.81 -13.28 -12.92
C TYR A 148 7.47 -14.75 -13.22
N GLY A 149 6.19 -15.17 -13.19
CA GLY A 149 5.80 -16.56 -13.52
C GLY A 149 6.32 -17.60 -12.52
N ILE A 150 6.76 -17.14 -11.35
CA ILE A 150 6.93 -17.90 -10.11
C ILE A 150 5.67 -17.58 -9.31
N ASP A 151 5.10 -18.55 -8.57
CA ASP A 151 3.85 -18.46 -7.78
C ASP A 151 3.87 -17.39 -6.64
N VAL A 152 4.29 -16.17 -6.94
CA VAL A 152 4.33 -15.01 -6.06
C VAL A 152 3.36 -14.00 -6.63
N ASP A 153 2.09 -14.16 -6.29
CA ASP A 153 1.10 -13.10 -6.50
C ASP A 153 1.50 -11.83 -5.70
N ASP A 154 1.19 -10.64 -6.22
CA ASP A 154 1.37 -9.30 -5.64
C ASP A 154 0.40 -9.09 -4.47
N ILE A 155 0.62 -9.92 -3.46
CA ILE A 155 0.04 -9.87 -2.15
C ILE A 155 1.17 -9.86 -1.12
N TYR A 156 1.27 -8.72 -0.45
CA TYR A 156 2.34 -8.41 0.46
C TYR A 156 1.79 -8.21 1.85
N ARG A 157 2.33 -8.92 2.85
CA ARG A 157 2.21 -8.42 4.23
C ARG A 157 2.95 -7.10 4.27
N ILE A 158 2.31 -6.02 4.72
CA ILE A 158 2.89 -4.67 4.68
C ILE A 158 4.27 -4.64 5.34
N GLU A 159 4.43 -5.30 6.49
CA GLU A 159 5.71 -5.35 7.20
C GLU A 159 6.85 -5.95 6.35
N ASP A 160 6.57 -6.84 5.39
CA ASP A 160 7.60 -7.45 4.56
C ASP A 160 8.17 -6.46 3.53
N ILE A 161 7.35 -5.50 3.09
CA ILE A 161 7.71 -4.46 2.10
C ILE A 161 8.15 -3.12 2.73
N LEU A 162 8.12 -2.99 4.05
CA LEU A 162 8.76 -1.87 4.74
C LEU A 162 10.29 -1.94 4.64
N SER A 163 10.96 -0.80 4.83
CA SER A 163 12.42 -0.78 4.85
C SER A 163 12.99 -1.59 6.02
N PRO A 164 14.21 -2.15 5.89
CA PRO A 164 14.84 -2.89 6.99
C PRO A 164 14.92 -2.10 8.30
N ALA A 165 15.15 -0.79 8.23
CA ALA A 165 15.17 0.10 9.39
C ALA A 165 13.80 0.19 10.07
N GLN A 166 12.73 0.42 9.29
CA GLN A 166 11.37 0.47 9.83
C GLN A 166 10.94 -0.86 10.45
N LYS A 167 11.25 -2.00 9.80
CA LYS A 167 10.99 -3.36 10.34
C LYS A 167 11.69 -3.65 11.67
N ALA A 168 12.85 -3.03 11.89
CA ALA A 168 13.62 -3.17 13.12
C ALA A 168 13.04 -2.29 14.25
N MET A 169 12.49 -1.12 13.91
CA MET A 169 12.00 -0.13 14.88
C MET A 169 10.52 -0.31 15.25
N TYR A 170 9.71 -0.82 14.34
CA TYR A 170 8.25 -0.75 14.46
C TYR A 170 7.55 -2.09 14.20
N HIS A 171 6.34 -2.17 14.76
CA HIS A 171 5.33 -3.18 14.42
C HIS A 171 3.98 -2.52 14.15
N ILE A 172 3.17 -3.19 13.33
CA ILE A 172 1.79 -2.77 13.04
C ILE A 172 0.85 -3.51 14.00
N ALA A 173 0.30 -2.79 14.96
CA ALA A 173 -0.74 -3.29 15.85
C ALA A 173 -2.12 -3.18 15.18
N LEU A 174 -2.90 -4.25 15.31
CA LEU A 174 -4.26 -4.35 14.75
C LEU A 174 -5.24 -4.64 15.88
N THR A 175 -6.09 -3.67 16.18
CA THR A 175 -7.09 -3.78 17.25
C THR A 175 -8.50 -3.75 16.67
N PRO A 176 -9.32 -4.81 16.83
CA PRO A 176 -10.71 -4.78 16.40
C PRO A 176 -11.45 -3.59 17.01
N GLN A 177 -12.12 -2.78 16.18
CA GLN A 177 -12.89 -1.63 16.64
C GLN A 177 -14.03 -1.30 15.68
N THR A 178 -15.21 -1.05 16.23
CA THR A 178 -16.38 -0.60 15.46
C THR A 178 -16.36 0.92 15.26
N ASN A 179 -17.10 1.39 14.25
CA ASN A 179 -17.30 2.81 13.95
C ASN A 179 -16.00 3.62 13.79
N LEU A 180 -14.97 2.99 13.22
CA LEU A 180 -13.77 3.72 12.80
C LEU A 180 -14.12 4.62 11.60
N PRO A 181 -13.64 5.88 11.58
CA PRO A 181 -13.73 6.68 10.37
C PRO A 181 -12.89 6.03 9.27
N GLU A 182 -13.32 6.16 8.02
CA GLU A 182 -12.52 5.75 6.87
C GLU A 182 -11.27 6.62 6.74
N ASP A 183 -10.20 6.03 6.21
CA ASP A 183 -8.98 6.77 5.89
C ASP A 183 -9.29 7.92 4.92
N LYS A 184 -8.82 9.12 5.23
CA LYS A 184 -8.90 10.24 4.29
C LYS A 184 -7.86 10.04 3.18
N ILE A 185 -8.33 9.92 1.94
CA ILE A 185 -7.47 9.90 0.76
C ILE A 185 -7.20 11.34 0.30
N THR A 186 -5.92 11.67 0.15
CA THR A 186 -5.47 12.94 -0.43
C THR A 186 -4.94 12.66 -1.83
N LEU A 187 -5.55 13.29 -2.85
CA LEU A 187 -5.15 13.16 -4.26
C LEU A 187 -4.64 14.51 -4.78
N GLY A 188 -3.70 14.48 -5.72
CA GLY A 188 -3.14 15.69 -6.32
C GLY A 188 -1.87 15.41 -7.09
N TYR A 189 -0.98 16.40 -7.15
CA TYR A 189 0.37 16.26 -7.68
C TYR A 189 1.32 16.98 -6.72
N PHE A 190 2.12 16.21 -5.98
CA PHE A 190 2.98 16.72 -4.92
C PHE A 190 4.45 16.47 -5.26
N LYS A 191 5.20 17.56 -5.43
CA LYS A 191 6.66 17.49 -5.53
C LYS A 191 7.26 17.21 -4.16
N LEU A 192 8.26 16.33 -4.09
CA LEU A 192 8.87 15.90 -2.82
C LEU A 192 9.47 17.06 -2.01
N ASP A 193 9.97 18.11 -2.67
CA ASP A 193 10.56 19.30 -2.03
C ASP A 193 9.52 20.28 -1.47
N LYS A 194 8.24 20.09 -1.81
CA LYS A 194 7.10 20.92 -1.38
C LYS A 194 6.14 20.20 -0.43
N LEU A 195 6.51 19.01 0.04
CA LEU A 195 5.71 18.28 1.01
C LEU A 195 5.61 19.07 2.33
N PRO A 196 4.44 19.04 2.98
CA PRO A 196 4.24 19.67 4.28
C PRO A 196 5.19 19.09 5.33
#